data_AF-A0A3B8VYG0-F1
#
_entry.id   AF-A0A3B8VYG0-F1
#
_cell.length_a   1.000
_cell.length_b   1.000
_cell.length_c   1.000
_cell.angle_alpha   90.00
_cell.angle_beta   90.00
_cell.angle_gamma   90.00
#
_symmetry.space_group_name_H-M   'P 1'
#
loop_
_entity.id
_entity.type
_entity.pdbx_description
1 polymer ?
#
loop_
_entity_poly.entity_id
_entity_poly.type
_entity_poly.pdbx_seq_one_letter_code
_entity_poly.pdbx_strand_id
1 'polypeptide(L)'
;MDKLFNSELFMLFLVVGVYLLCQQLFRKTRIALLHPLLTATALIILFLKTFDIPYESFKEGSSFVNFLLGPSVVALGYVLYEQIRYIKGNVISILTSIFVGSLVGIVSVMAIAYEMGADNVLIASLQPKSVTTPIAMGIAEKAGGIPSITAVVVVAVGIFGSIIGPVLMRIMGIDSKIAKGLALGASA
;
A
#
# COMPACT_ATOMS: atom_id res chain seq x y z
N MET A 1 -20.68 -5.55 27.31
CA MET A 1 -19.45 -4.97 26.70
C MET A 1 -19.49 -5.06 25.17
N ASP A 2 -20.38 -5.88 24.60
CA ASP A 2 -20.48 -6.18 23.17
C ASP A 2 -20.97 -5.02 22.29
N LYS A 3 -21.68 -4.04 22.85
CA LYS A 3 -22.15 -2.85 22.11
C LYS A 3 -21.07 -1.77 21.93
N LEU A 4 -20.06 -1.74 22.80
CA LEU A 4 -18.95 -0.77 22.69
C LEU A 4 -17.94 -1.22 21.64
N PHE A 5 -17.61 -2.52 21.61
CA PHE A 5 -16.67 -3.08 20.64
C PHE A 5 -17.22 -3.15 19.20
N ASN A 6 -18.54 -3.20 19.02
CA ASN A 6 -19.19 -3.12 17.70
C ASN A 6 -19.49 -1.69 17.24
N SER A 7 -19.12 -0.67 18.01
CA SER A 7 -19.32 0.72 17.60
C SER A 7 -18.26 1.13 16.58
N GLU A 8 -18.68 1.62 15.41
CA GLU A 8 -17.80 2.20 14.38
C GLU A 8 -16.87 3.27 14.96
N LEU A 9 -17.36 4.06 15.92
CA LEU A 9 -16.57 5.09 16.59
C LEU A 9 -15.41 4.47 17.38
N PHE A 10 -15.66 3.39 18.14
CA PHE A 10 -14.62 2.75 18.93
C PHE A 10 -13.52 2.18 18.02
N MET A 11 -13.91 1.51 16.94
CA MET A 11 -12.97 0.95 15.96
C MET A 11 -12.16 2.04 15.27
N LEU A 12 -12.79 3.15 14.90
CA LEU A 12 -12.10 4.32 14.36
C LEU A 12 -11.08 4.90 15.34
N PHE A 13 -11.47 5.11 16.60
CA PHE A 13 -10.56 5.61 17.65
C PHE A 13 -9.42 4.62 17.93
N LEU A 14 -9.68 3.32 17.88
CA LEU A 14 -8.65 2.28 18.03
C LEU A 14 -7.64 2.39 16.89
N VAL A 15 -8.09 2.39 15.63
CA VAL A 15 -7.21 2.44 14.44
C VAL A 15 -6.39 3.73 14.43
N VAL A 16 -7.05 4.89 14.58
CA VAL A 16 -6.39 6.20 14.56
C VAL A 16 -5.47 6.36 15.77
N GLY A 17 -5.93 5.98 16.97
CA GLY A 17 -5.15 6.08 18.20
C GLY A 17 -3.88 5.22 18.17
N VAL A 18 -4.00 3.95 17.79
CA VAL A 18 -2.85 3.05 17.65
C VAL A 18 -1.88 3.56 16.58
N TYR A 19 -2.39 4.01 15.43
CA TYR A 19 -1.54 4.56 14.37
C TYR A 19 -0.77 5.80 14.83
N LEU A 20 -1.41 6.75 15.50
CA LEU A 20 -0.76 7.96 16.02
C LEU A 20 0.30 7.63 17.07
N LEU A 21 0.03 6.69 17.97
CA LEU A 21 1.01 6.21 18.95
C LEU A 21 2.22 5.58 18.27
N CYS A 22 1.99 4.71 17.28
CA CYS A 22 3.06 4.11 16.47
C CYS A 22 3.87 5.18 15.71
N GLN A 23 3.19 6.20 15.16
CA GLN A 23 3.86 7.29 14.45
C GLN A 23 4.75 8.11 15.39
N GLN A 24 4.29 8.40 16.61
CA GLN A 24 5.11 9.06 17.61
C GLN A 24 6.33 8.22 18.01
N LEU A 25 6.14 6.91 18.17
CA LEU A 25 7.22 5.98 18.48
C LEU A 25 8.25 5.90 17.34
N PHE A 26 7.78 5.81 16.10
CA PHE A 26 8.64 5.79 14.91
C PHE A 26 9.42 7.10 14.75
N ARG A 27 8.83 8.25 15.05
CA ARG A 27 9.55 9.54 15.02
C ARG A 27 10.72 9.59 16.00
N LYS A 28 10.61 8.93 17.15
CA LYS A 28 11.69 8.85 18.15
C LYS A 28 12.76 7.83 17.79
N THR A 29 12.39 6.69 17.22
CA THR A 29 13.32 5.57 16.96
C THR A 29 13.95 5.62 15.57
N ARG A 30 13.21 6.08 14.55
CA ARG A 30 13.57 6.09 13.11
C ARG A 30 14.06 4.74 12.56
N ILE A 31 13.70 3.63 13.22
CA ILE A 31 14.07 2.27 12.78
C ILE A 31 13.09 1.83 11.69
N ALA A 32 13.57 1.44 10.51
CA ALA A 32 12.74 1.04 9.38
C ALA A 32 11.76 -0.11 9.70
N LEU A 33 12.13 -1.03 10.59
CA LEU A 33 11.27 -2.12 11.05
C LEU A 33 10.07 -1.64 11.89
N LEU A 34 10.20 -0.49 12.55
CA LEU A 34 9.12 0.13 13.34
C LEU A 34 8.24 1.05 12.49
N HIS A 35 8.15 0.81 11.18
CA HIS A 35 7.33 1.60 10.29
C HIS A 35 5.88 1.68 10.84
N PRO A 36 5.28 2.89 10.97
CA PRO A 36 4.04 3.08 11.71
C PRO A 36 2.91 2.16 11.24
N LEU A 37 2.83 1.92 9.93
CA LEU A 37 1.85 0.99 9.34
C LEU A 37 2.04 -0.45 9.82
N LEU A 38 3.26 -1.00 9.73
CA LEU A 38 3.54 -2.38 10.11
C LEU A 38 3.30 -2.59 11.61
N THR A 39 3.78 -1.66 12.44
CA THR A 39 3.61 -1.71 13.89
C THR A 39 2.14 -1.55 14.30
N ALA A 40 1.40 -0.64 13.66
CA ALA A 40 -0.01 -0.44 13.97
C ALA A 40 -0.83 -1.67 13.59
N THR A 41 -0.59 -2.24 12.39
CA THR A 41 -1.25 -3.48 11.96
C THR A 41 -0.95 -4.63 12.93
N ALA A 42 0.31 -4.82 13.36
CA ALA A 42 0.67 -5.86 14.32
C ALA A 42 -0.02 -5.66 15.69
N LEU A 43 -0.07 -4.43 16.20
CA LEU A 43 -0.74 -4.13 17.47
C LEU A 43 -2.26 -4.32 17.39
N ILE A 44 -2.89 -3.93 16.28
CA ILE A 44 -4.33 -4.13 16.06
C ILE A 44 -4.65 -5.63 15.99
N ILE A 45 -3.85 -6.42 15.26
CA ILE A 45 -4.01 -7.88 15.21
C ILE A 45 -3.87 -8.49 16.62
N LEU A 46 -2.87 -8.05 17.39
CA LEU A 46 -2.67 -8.52 18.76
C LEU A 46 -3.86 -8.17 19.65
N PHE A 47 -4.39 -6.94 19.52
CA PHE A 47 -5.58 -6.50 20.25
C PHE A 47 -6.80 -7.35 19.89
N LEU A 48 -7.11 -7.50 18.61
CA LEU A 48 -8.24 -8.33 18.13
C LEU A 48 -8.16 -9.75 18.67
N LYS A 49 -6.97 -10.36 18.66
CA LYS A 49 -6.76 -11.72 19.15
C LYS A 49 -6.85 -11.83 20.67
N THR A 50 -6.42 -10.81 21.42
CA THR A 50 -6.48 -10.83 22.90
C THR A 50 -7.92 -10.69 23.41
N PHE A 51 -8.77 -10.00 22.65
CA PHE A 51 -10.18 -9.77 23.00
C PHE A 51 -11.15 -10.67 22.20
N ASP A 52 -10.64 -11.66 21.46
CA ASP A 52 -11.42 -12.59 20.61
C ASP A 52 -12.45 -11.88 19.69
N ILE A 53 -12.07 -10.73 19.15
CA ILE A 53 -12.92 -9.95 18.24
C ILE A 53 -12.81 -10.53 16.82
N PRO A 54 -13.91 -10.97 16.19
CA PRO A 54 -13.86 -11.50 14.84
C PRO A 54 -13.50 -10.42 13.82
N TYR A 55 -12.74 -10.81 12.78
CA TYR A 55 -12.28 -9.89 11.74
C TYR A 55 -13.43 -9.19 11.01
N GLU A 56 -14.57 -9.87 10.80
CA GLU A 56 -15.73 -9.26 10.14
C GLU A 56 -16.29 -8.08 10.96
N SER A 57 -16.37 -8.20 12.28
CA SER A 57 -16.78 -7.06 13.14
C SER A 57 -15.78 -5.91 13.06
N PHE A 58 -14.47 -6.20 12.95
CA PHE A 58 -13.46 -5.16 12.71
C PHE A 58 -13.61 -4.47 11.37
N LYS A 59 -13.87 -5.25 10.32
CA LYS A 59 -14.06 -4.77 8.96
C LYS A 59 -15.30 -3.87 8.86
N GLU A 60 -16.42 -4.30 9.45
CA GLU A 60 -17.64 -3.48 9.55
C GLU A 60 -17.40 -2.21 10.37
N GLY A 61 -16.80 -2.35 11.56
CA GLY A 61 -16.49 -1.20 12.42
C GLY A 61 -15.50 -0.20 11.81
N SER A 62 -14.67 -0.64 10.86
CA SER A 62 -13.72 0.21 10.13
C SER A 62 -14.28 0.76 8.81
N SER A 63 -15.59 0.61 8.55
CA SER A 63 -16.26 1.06 7.31
C SER A 63 -15.96 2.53 6.97
N PHE A 64 -15.93 3.41 7.97
CA PHE A 64 -15.60 4.83 7.75
C PHE A 64 -14.18 5.03 7.21
N VAL A 65 -13.19 4.27 7.71
CA VAL A 65 -11.81 4.33 7.21
C VAL A 65 -11.75 3.81 5.77
N ASN A 66 -12.45 2.71 5.48
CA ASN A 66 -12.55 2.16 4.12
C ASN A 66 -13.23 3.16 3.16
N PHE A 67 -14.26 3.88 3.60
CA PHE A 67 -14.91 4.93 2.83
C PHE A 67 -13.92 6.06 2.48
N LEU A 68 -13.08 6.48 3.42
CA LEU A 68 -12.06 7.52 3.20
C LEU A 68 -10.97 7.13 2.18
N LEU A 69 -10.82 5.84 1.86
CA LEU A 69 -9.93 5.40 0.78
C LEU A 69 -10.34 6.00 -0.58
N GLY A 70 -11.65 6.13 -0.86
CA GLY A 70 -12.15 6.73 -2.10
C GLY A 70 -11.73 8.20 -2.26
N PRO A 71 -12.10 9.11 -1.34
CA PRO A 71 -11.67 10.50 -1.34
C PRO A 71 -10.15 10.68 -1.37
N SER A 72 -9.38 9.76 -0.76
CA SER A 72 -7.91 9.81 -0.81
C SER A 72 -7.35 9.65 -2.23
N VAL A 73 -7.98 8.80 -3.05
CA VAL A 73 -7.60 8.62 -4.47
C VAL A 73 -7.92 9.87 -5.28
N VAL A 74 -9.07 10.50 -5.02
CA VAL A 74 -9.47 11.75 -5.68
C VAL A 74 -8.50 12.88 -5.31
N ALA A 75 -8.14 13.00 -4.04
CA ALA A 75 -7.16 13.99 -3.57
C ALA A 75 -5.78 13.79 -4.22
N LEU A 76 -5.32 12.54 -4.36
CA LEU A 76 -4.09 12.24 -5.08
C LEU A 76 -4.17 12.67 -6.56
N GLY A 77 -5.32 12.42 -7.21
CA GLY A 77 -5.59 12.88 -8.57
C GLY A 77 -5.54 14.41 -8.70
N TYR A 78 -6.08 15.12 -7.72
CA TYR A 78 -6.01 16.59 -7.66
C TYR A 78 -4.56 17.10 -7.55
N VAL A 79 -3.75 16.51 -6.67
CA VAL A 79 -2.33 16.88 -6.53
C VAL A 79 -1.56 16.65 -7.84
N LEU A 80 -1.86 15.56 -8.56
CA LEU A 80 -1.27 15.31 -9.88
C LEU A 80 -1.74 16.33 -10.94
N TYR A 81 -3.00 16.76 -10.87
CA TYR A 81 -3.54 17.79 -11.76
C TYR A 81 -2.87 19.16 -11.55
N GLU A 82 -2.58 19.56 -10.30
CA GLU A 82 -1.83 20.79 -10.04
C GLU A 82 -0.42 20.75 -10.65
N GLN A 83 0.19 19.57 -10.71
CA GLN A 83 1.53 19.35 -11.29
C GLN A 83 1.51 19.06 -12.80
N ILE A 84 0.38 19.26 -13.50
CA ILE A 84 0.21 18.88 -14.91
C ILE A 84 1.24 19.53 -15.85
N ARG A 85 1.73 20.74 -15.54
CA ARG A 85 2.77 21.41 -16.35
C ARG A 85 4.09 20.64 -16.33
N TYR A 86 4.50 20.12 -15.17
CA TYR A 86 5.71 19.30 -15.05
C TYR A 86 5.55 17.94 -15.73
N ILE A 87 4.35 17.35 -15.63
CA ILE A 87 4.01 16.08 -16.28
C ILE A 87 4.06 16.25 -17.80
N LYS A 88 3.44 17.32 -18.35
CA LYS A 88 3.40 17.61 -19.79
C LYS A 88 4.79 17.72 -20.43
N GLY A 89 5.78 18.23 -19.71
CA GLY A 89 7.16 18.31 -20.19
C GLY A 89 7.88 16.97 -20.32
N ASN A 90 7.38 15.91 -19.66
CA ASN A 90 8.06 14.61 -19.57
C ASN A 90 7.15 13.42 -19.91
N VAL A 91 5.98 13.64 -20.52
CA VAL A 91 4.93 12.61 -20.73
C VAL A 91 5.46 11.34 -21.37
N ILE A 92 6.31 11.46 -22.39
CA ILE A 92 6.86 10.29 -23.10
C ILE A 92 7.70 9.44 -22.15
N SER A 93 8.58 10.07 -21.37
CA SER A 93 9.41 9.39 -20.37
C SER A 93 8.56 8.74 -19.27
N ILE A 94 7.52 9.45 -18.80
CA ILE A 94 6.60 8.95 -17.78
C ILE A 94 5.81 7.74 -18.30
N LEU A 95 5.20 7.84 -19.49
CA LEU A 95 4.40 6.76 -20.06
C LEU A 95 5.25 5.53 -20.39
N THR A 96 6.41 5.72 -20.99
CA THR A 96 7.30 4.59 -21.33
C THR A 96 7.84 3.90 -20.07
N SER A 97 8.27 4.66 -19.07
CA SER A 97 8.72 4.08 -17.79
C SER A 97 7.61 3.36 -17.04
N ILE A 98 6.40 3.92 -16.96
CA ILE A 98 5.25 3.26 -16.33
C ILE A 98 4.86 2.00 -17.10
N PHE A 99 4.83 2.05 -18.43
CA PHE A 99 4.44 0.91 -19.25
C PHE A 99 5.43 -0.25 -19.10
N VAL A 100 6.73 0.03 -19.27
CA VAL A 100 7.79 -0.99 -19.15
C VAL A 100 7.88 -1.49 -17.71
N GLY A 101 7.87 -0.59 -16.72
CA GLY A 101 7.94 -0.94 -15.29
C GLY A 101 6.76 -1.80 -14.84
N SER A 102 5.53 -1.41 -15.20
CA SER A 102 4.33 -2.18 -14.90
C SER A 102 4.35 -3.55 -15.58
N LEU A 103 4.73 -3.61 -16.86
CA LEU A 103 4.76 -4.88 -17.59
C LEU A 103 5.77 -5.85 -16.99
N VAL A 104 7.00 -5.39 -16.75
CA VAL A 104 8.05 -6.20 -16.10
C VAL A 104 7.63 -6.60 -14.68
N GLY A 105 7.04 -5.68 -13.92
CA GLY A 105 6.56 -5.92 -12.56
C GLY A 105 5.44 -6.97 -12.50
N ILE A 106 4.46 -6.91 -13.40
CA ILE A 106 3.35 -7.86 -13.45
C ILE A 106 3.85 -9.24 -13.91
N VAL A 107 4.62 -9.30 -15.00
CA VAL A 107 5.11 -10.56 -15.57
C VAL A 107 6.04 -11.28 -14.59
N SER A 108 6.94 -10.54 -13.93
CA SER A 108 7.86 -11.14 -12.94
C SER A 108 7.11 -11.75 -11.75
N VAL A 109 6.14 -11.05 -11.18
CA VAL A 109 5.34 -11.57 -10.07
C VAL A 109 4.51 -12.76 -10.48
N MET A 110 3.86 -12.71 -11.65
CA MET A 110 3.07 -13.83 -12.14
C MET A 110 3.93 -15.07 -12.40
N ALA A 111 5.11 -14.92 -12.99
CA ALA A 111 6.03 -16.03 -13.23
C ALA A 111 6.45 -16.69 -11.91
N ILE A 112 6.90 -15.90 -10.93
CA ILE A 112 7.32 -16.40 -9.61
C ILE A 112 6.14 -17.05 -8.87
N ALA A 113 4.97 -16.41 -8.87
CA ALA A 113 3.79 -16.94 -8.19
C ALA A 113 3.33 -18.27 -8.79
N TYR A 114 3.38 -18.40 -10.12
CA TYR A 114 3.05 -19.64 -10.81
C TYR A 114 4.06 -20.76 -10.50
N GLU A 115 5.36 -20.46 -10.52
CA GLU A 115 6.41 -21.43 -10.16
C GLU A 115 6.31 -21.88 -8.70
N MET A 116 5.89 -21.00 -7.80
CA MET A 116 5.63 -21.33 -6.39
C MET A 116 4.31 -22.10 -6.18
N GLY A 117 3.51 -22.32 -7.22
CA GLY A 117 2.23 -23.03 -7.14
C GLY A 117 1.12 -22.22 -6.47
N ALA A 118 1.17 -20.88 -6.54
CA ALA A 118 0.11 -20.02 -6.02
C ALA A 118 -1.21 -20.24 -6.76
N ASP A 119 -2.31 -20.21 -6.01
CA ASP A 119 -3.66 -20.27 -6.58
C ASP A 119 -4.02 -18.99 -7.36
N ASN A 120 -5.03 -19.09 -8.23
CA ASN A 120 -5.46 -17.98 -9.09
C ASN A 120 -5.99 -16.76 -8.30
N VAL A 121 -6.64 -16.96 -7.16
CA VAL A 121 -7.10 -15.87 -6.26
C VAL A 121 -5.90 -15.12 -5.69
N LEU A 122 -4.86 -15.84 -5.27
CA LEU A 122 -3.63 -15.23 -4.76
C LEU A 122 -2.88 -14.50 -5.87
N ILE A 123 -2.78 -15.08 -7.06
CA ILE A 123 -2.18 -14.41 -8.23
C ILE A 123 -2.93 -13.12 -8.56
N ALA A 124 -4.27 -13.15 -8.58
CA ALA A 124 -5.09 -11.96 -8.81
C ALA A 124 -4.89 -10.87 -7.73
N SER A 125 -4.65 -11.26 -6.48
CA SER A 125 -4.29 -10.34 -5.39
C SER A 125 -2.91 -9.70 -5.56
N LEU A 126 -1.95 -10.41 -6.17
CA LEU A 126 -0.56 -9.97 -6.31
C LEU A 126 -0.33 -9.11 -7.54
N GLN A 127 -1.14 -9.26 -8.60
CA GLN A 127 -1.02 -8.52 -9.85
C GLN A 127 -0.95 -6.99 -9.67
N PRO A 128 -1.86 -6.34 -8.92
CA PRO A 128 -1.85 -4.89 -8.77
C PRO A 128 -0.89 -4.41 -7.66
N LYS A 129 0.19 -5.14 -7.34
CA LYS A 129 1.13 -4.75 -6.28
C LYS A 129 1.75 -3.37 -6.48
N SER A 130 1.83 -2.91 -7.73
CA SER A 130 2.52 -1.67 -8.12
C SER A 130 1.59 -0.48 -8.33
N VAL A 131 0.44 -0.53 -7.68
CA VAL A 131 -0.56 0.52 -7.72
C VAL A 131 -0.82 0.98 -6.28
N THR A 132 -1.22 2.22 -6.08
CA THR A 132 -1.56 2.72 -4.75
C THR A 132 -2.65 1.85 -4.12
N THR A 133 -2.50 1.57 -2.82
CA THR A 133 -3.28 0.58 -2.07
C THR A 133 -4.78 0.62 -2.37
N PRO A 134 -5.49 1.77 -2.37
CA PRO A 134 -6.92 1.79 -2.64
C PRO A 134 -7.28 1.35 -4.07
N ILE A 135 -6.50 1.78 -5.06
CA ILE A 135 -6.73 1.44 -6.46
C ILE A 135 -6.39 -0.04 -6.67
N ALA A 136 -5.29 -0.51 -6.08
CA ALA A 136 -4.88 -1.91 -6.15
C ALA A 136 -5.95 -2.86 -5.59
N MET A 137 -6.50 -2.52 -4.42
CA MET A 137 -7.59 -3.27 -3.77
C MET A 137 -8.81 -3.37 -4.68
N GLY A 138 -9.22 -2.27 -5.32
CA GLY A 138 -10.36 -2.28 -6.25
C GLY A 138 -10.10 -3.05 -7.54
N ILE A 139 -8.86 -3.08 -8.04
CA ILE A 139 -8.47 -3.92 -9.18
C ILE A 139 -8.50 -5.40 -8.79
N ALA A 140 -7.91 -5.75 -7.64
CA ALA A 140 -7.88 -7.12 -7.14
C ALA A 140 -9.29 -7.67 -6.92
N GLU A 141 -10.20 -6.88 -6.32
CA GLU A 141 -11.59 -7.27 -6.13
C GLU A 141 -12.29 -7.61 -7.45
N LYS A 142 -12.11 -6.76 -8.48
CA LYS A 142 -12.65 -7.00 -9.83
C LYS A 142 -12.02 -8.20 -10.54
N ALA A 143 -10.76 -8.49 -10.23
CA ALA A 143 -10.02 -9.62 -10.77
C ALA A 143 -10.30 -10.95 -10.02
N GLY A 144 -11.13 -10.93 -8.97
CA GLY A 144 -11.43 -12.12 -8.15
C GLY A 144 -10.38 -12.45 -7.09
N GLY A 145 -9.49 -11.51 -6.78
CA GLY A 145 -8.53 -11.60 -5.68
C GLY A 145 -9.10 -11.14 -4.33
N ILE A 146 -8.28 -11.24 -3.29
CA ILE A 146 -8.56 -10.79 -1.92
C ILE A 146 -7.93 -9.40 -1.70
N PRO A 147 -8.73 -8.32 -1.55
CA PRO A 147 -8.22 -6.96 -1.38
C PRO A 147 -7.34 -6.79 -0.13
N SER A 148 -7.65 -7.48 0.96
CA SER A 148 -6.88 -7.40 2.20
C SER A 148 -5.44 -7.90 2.02
N ILE A 149 -5.24 -8.95 1.20
CA ILE A 149 -3.89 -9.46 0.87
C ILE A 149 -3.17 -8.46 -0.02
N THR A 150 -3.85 -7.94 -1.05
CA THR A 150 -3.31 -6.92 -1.94
C THR A 150 -2.82 -5.70 -1.15
N ALA A 151 -3.60 -5.24 -0.17
CA ALA A 151 -3.22 -4.08 0.64
C ALA A 151 -1.90 -4.30 1.39
N VAL A 152 -1.74 -5.46 2.02
CA VAL A 152 -0.52 -5.84 2.75
C VAL A 152 0.67 -5.94 1.80
N VAL A 153 0.49 -6.57 0.64
CA VAL A 153 1.54 -6.76 -0.35
C VAL A 153 2.01 -5.42 -0.92
N VAL A 154 1.09 -4.55 -1.33
CA VAL A 154 1.41 -3.20 -1.84
C VAL A 154 2.22 -2.41 -0.80
N VAL A 155 1.79 -2.43 0.47
CA VAL A 155 2.50 -1.71 1.54
C VAL A 155 3.88 -2.33 1.78
N ALA A 156 3.99 -3.65 1.81
CA ALA A 156 5.26 -4.34 2.01
C ALA A 156 6.26 -4.05 0.88
N VAL A 157 5.81 -4.16 -0.38
CA VAL A 157 6.62 -3.86 -1.58
C VAL A 157 6.99 -2.38 -1.63
N GLY A 158 6.06 -1.48 -1.31
CA GLY A 158 6.31 -0.03 -1.26
C GLY A 158 7.36 0.34 -0.19
N ILE A 159 7.27 -0.23 1.01
CA ILE A 159 8.28 -0.03 2.07
C ILE A 159 9.63 -0.59 1.60
N PHE A 160 9.66 -1.82 1.09
CA PHE A 160 10.88 -2.46 0.60
C PHE A 160 11.55 -1.66 -0.53
N GLY A 161 10.77 -1.22 -1.52
CA GLY A 161 11.21 -0.39 -2.63
C GLY A 161 11.71 0.98 -2.18
N SER A 162 11.07 1.60 -1.18
CA SER A 162 11.52 2.88 -0.62
C SER A 162 12.87 2.79 0.11
N ILE A 163 13.20 1.62 0.68
CA ILE A 163 14.46 1.39 1.40
C ILE A 163 15.58 1.02 0.42
N ILE A 164 15.31 0.07 -0.49
CA ILE A 164 16.34 -0.49 -1.38
C ILE A 164 16.51 0.32 -2.65
N GLY A 165 15.43 0.89 -3.19
CA GLY A 165 15.45 1.66 -4.43
C GLY A 165 16.49 2.78 -4.44
N PRO A 166 16.53 3.67 -3.43
CA PRO A 166 17.54 4.74 -3.37
C PRO A 166 18.98 4.22 -3.27
N VAL A 167 19.19 3.07 -2.61
CA VAL A 167 20.51 2.41 -2.51
C VAL A 167 20.94 1.89 -3.87
N LEU A 168 20.05 1.18 -4.57
CA LEU A 168 20.33 0.63 -5.90
C LEU A 168 20.61 1.75 -6.92
N MET A 169 19.82 2.82 -6.91
CA MET A 169 20.02 3.97 -7.79
C MET A 169 21.36 4.67 -7.55
N ARG A 170 21.83 4.73 -6.28
CA ARG A 170 23.15 5.27 -5.94
C ARG A 170 24.27 4.39 -6.48
N ILE A 171 24.13 3.06 -6.37
CA ILE A 171 25.11 2.10 -6.90
C ILE A 171 25.19 2.20 -8.43
N MET A 172 24.04 2.37 -9.10
CA MET A 172 23.96 2.53 -10.56
C MET A 172 24.38 3.91 -11.08
N GLY A 173 24.76 4.85 -10.20
CA GLY A 173 25.17 6.21 -10.60
C GLY A 173 24.03 7.06 -11.20
N ILE A 174 22.77 6.75 -10.88
CA ILE A 174 21.62 7.52 -11.37
C ILE A 174 21.48 8.75 -10.47
N ASP A 175 21.63 9.96 -11.02
CA ASP A 175 21.48 11.21 -10.27
C ASP A 175 20.23 12.03 -10.62
N SER A 176 19.61 11.75 -11.77
CA SER A 176 18.40 12.45 -12.21
C SER A 176 17.25 12.26 -11.22
N LYS A 177 16.74 13.36 -10.67
CA LYS A 177 15.60 13.37 -9.74
C LYS A 177 14.33 12.80 -10.40
N ILE A 178 14.13 13.06 -11.68
CA ILE A 178 12.98 12.56 -12.45
C ILE A 178 13.11 11.05 -12.62
N ALA A 179 14.29 10.54 -12.98
CA ALA A 179 14.52 9.10 -13.13
C ALA A 179 14.34 8.36 -11.80
N LYS A 180 14.85 8.91 -10.69
CA LYS A 180 14.62 8.36 -9.34
C LYS A 180 13.15 8.32 -8.98
N GLY A 181 12.42 9.42 -9.21
CA GLY A 181 11.00 9.51 -8.93
C GLY A 181 10.18 8.51 -9.73
N LEU A 182 10.43 8.39 -11.03
CA LEU A 182 9.72 7.46 -11.90
C LEU A 182 10.06 6.00 -11.61
N ALA A 183 11.32 5.69 -11.36
CA ALA A 183 11.74 4.33 -11.03
C ALA A 183 11.20 3.88 -9.66
N LEU A 184 11.21 4.75 -8.64
CA LEU A 184 10.59 4.43 -7.35
C LEU A 184 9.07 4.28 -7.49
N GLY A 185 8.42 5.17 -8.26
CA GLY A 185 6.97 5.12 -8.47
C GLY A 185 6.51 3.92 -9.29
N ALA A 186 7.29 3.46 -10.26
CA ALA A 186 6.96 2.28 -11.08
C ALA A 186 7.35 0.94 -10.41
N SER A 187 8.32 0.96 -9.48
CA SER A 187 8.78 -0.24 -8.77
C SER A 187 8.03 -0.52 -7.48
N ALA A 188 7.53 0.53 -6.81
CA ALA A 188 6.68 0.41 -5.62
C ALA A 188 5.36 -0.27 -5.97
#